data_AF-A0A0Q8QZH8-F1
#
_entry.id   AF-A0A0Q8QZH8-F1
#
_cell.length_a   1.000
_cell.length_b   1.000
_cell.length_c   1.000
_cell.angle_alpha   90.00
_cell.angle_beta   90.00
_cell.angle_gamma   90.00
#
_symmetry.space_group_name_H-M   'P 1'
#
loop_
_entity.id
_entity.type
_entity.pdbx_description
1 polymer ?
#
loop_
_entity_poly.entity_id
_entity_poly.type
_entity_poly.pdbx_seq_one_letter_code
_entity_poly.pdbx_strand_id
1 'polypeptide(L)'
;MNSVRRNQVPDIAISWTGGIMPRESISRYNGTWGICGFTSALSHLYTTDVRLQNQIDTKTPRTIQLGLLVEVLTFLKYVRAFRADLIPGLEVLNKELKSPLMHLGVEGYIQMADLAVRSKRLIGESNDFQCALTPEALTLYVQEICGIPTATLTSDADPGGQGLLGIMSSQNKLVHWVYRDGGGNVYNWGKVMSSVEWPIDDDCGLQVEGLHHVGCHVSLV
;
A
#
# COMPACT_ATOMS: atom_id res chain seq x y z
N MET A 1 2.27 -46.18 -34.38
CA MET A 1 2.97 -44.95 -33.93
C MET A 1 1.93 -43.83 -33.90
N ASN A 2 1.36 -43.56 -32.71
CA ASN A 2 0.28 -42.58 -32.55
C ASN A 2 0.83 -41.26 -31.99
N SER A 3 0.79 -40.23 -32.82
CA SER A 3 1.10 -38.84 -32.50
C SER A 3 0.04 -38.25 -31.58
N VAL A 4 0.43 -37.93 -30.34
CA VAL A 4 -0.40 -37.20 -29.38
C VAL A 4 -0.48 -35.73 -29.81
N ARG A 5 -1.66 -35.30 -30.25
CA ARG A 5 -1.99 -33.88 -30.48
C ARG A 5 -1.98 -33.15 -29.14
N ARG A 6 -1.09 -32.15 -29.00
CA ARG A 6 -1.18 -31.16 -27.92
C ARG A 6 -2.37 -30.26 -28.20
N ASN A 7 -3.32 -30.19 -27.28
CA ASN A 7 -4.37 -29.18 -27.28
C ASN A 7 -3.72 -27.81 -27.10
N GLN A 8 -3.58 -27.06 -28.19
CA GLN A 8 -3.36 -25.62 -28.15
C GLN A 8 -4.65 -24.98 -27.59
N VAL A 9 -4.52 -24.34 -26.43
CA VAL A 9 -5.50 -23.39 -25.94
C VAL A 9 -5.41 -22.15 -26.85
N PRO A 10 -6.52 -21.62 -27.38
CA PRO A 10 -6.48 -20.52 -28.34
C PRO A 10 -6.00 -19.22 -27.67
N ASP A 11 -5.01 -18.57 -28.30
CA ASP A 11 -4.61 -17.20 -27.99
C ASP A 11 -5.75 -16.25 -28.38
N ILE A 12 -6.53 -15.82 -27.39
CA ILE A 12 -7.48 -14.72 -27.56
C ILE A 12 -6.69 -13.41 -27.41
N ALA A 13 -6.22 -12.88 -28.53
CA ALA A 13 -5.72 -11.52 -28.61
C ALA A 13 -6.88 -10.53 -28.39
N ILE A 14 -7.00 -10.00 -27.18
CA ILE A 14 -7.88 -8.86 -26.89
C ILE A 14 -7.08 -7.59 -27.16
N SER A 15 -7.53 -6.78 -28.13
CA SER A 15 -6.96 -5.47 -28.43
C SER A 15 -7.30 -4.48 -27.32
N TRP A 16 -6.28 -3.94 -26.65
CA TRP A 16 -6.44 -2.96 -25.57
C TRP A 16 -6.42 -1.54 -26.12
N THR A 17 -7.57 -1.04 -26.57
CA THR A 17 -7.77 0.41 -26.74
C THR A 17 -8.26 0.97 -25.40
N GLY A 18 -7.34 1.47 -24.56
CA GLY A 18 -7.65 2.20 -23.31
C GLY A 18 -7.52 1.40 -22.00
N GLY A 19 -6.42 0.65 -21.82
CA GLY A 19 -6.24 -0.24 -20.65
C GLY A 19 -6.00 0.48 -19.31
N ILE A 20 -6.80 0.09 -18.32
CA ILE A 20 -6.67 0.37 -16.87
C ILE A 20 -5.22 0.12 -16.42
N MET A 21 -4.56 1.13 -15.85
CA MET A 21 -3.20 0.96 -15.33
C MET A 21 -3.18 -0.02 -14.13
N PRO A 22 -2.09 -0.80 -13.91
CA PRO A 22 -1.84 -1.48 -12.63
C PRO A 22 -2.02 -0.55 -11.42
N ARG A 23 -1.70 0.72 -11.62
CA ARG A 23 -1.90 1.82 -10.69
C ARG A 23 -3.35 2.05 -10.26
N GLU A 24 -4.32 1.88 -11.15
CA GLU A 24 -5.76 1.93 -10.82
C GLU A 24 -6.18 0.71 -10.01
N SER A 25 -5.57 -0.46 -10.26
CA SER A 25 -5.81 -1.65 -9.45
C SER A 25 -5.24 -1.47 -8.03
N ILE A 26 -4.02 -0.96 -7.89
CA ILE A 26 -3.40 -0.66 -6.59
C ILE A 26 -4.23 0.39 -5.83
N SER A 27 -4.68 1.43 -6.52
CA SER A 27 -5.60 2.44 -6.00
C SER A 27 -6.89 1.83 -5.44
N ARG A 28 -7.56 1.00 -6.24
CA ARG A 28 -8.79 0.31 -5.87
C ARG A 28 -8.64 -0.58 -4.64
N TYR A 29 -7.56 -1.37 -4.57
CA TYR A 29 -7.28 -2.20 -3.40
C TYR A 29 -6.91 -1.36 -2.18
N ASN A 30 -6.20 -0.25 -2.35
CA ASN A 30 -5.92 0.65 -1.24
C ASN A 30 -7.19 1.32 -0.70
N GLY A 31 -8.11 1.76 -1.56
CA GLY A 31 -9.38 2.37 -1.12
C GLY A 31 -10.24 1.41 -0.29
N THR A 32 -10.10 0.10 -0.48
CA THR A 32 -10.82 -0.91 0.30
C THR A 32 -10.02 -1.40 1.51
N TRP A 33 -8.70 -1.58 1.36
CA TRP A 33 -7.83 -2.16 2.39
C TRP A 33 -7.12 -1.11 3.25
N GLY A 34 -7.20 0.19 2.98
CA GLY A 34 -6.53 1.21 3.82
C GLY A 34 -5.03 0.95 4.04
N ILE A 35 -4.36 0.34 3.07
CA ILE A 35 -2.93 -0.04 3.11
C ILE A 35 -2.03 1.08 2.57
N CYS A 36 -2.41 2.34 2.85
CA CYS A 36 -1.87 3.51 2.16
C CYS A 36 -0.38 3.71 2.37
N GLY A 37 0.15 3.33 3.54
CA GLY A 37 1.60 3.35 3.80
C GLY A 37 2.36 2.41 2.85
N PHE A 38 1.91 1.16 2.73
CA PHE A 38 2.51 0.18 1.80
C PHE A 38 2.43 0.67 0.36
N THR A 39 1.24 1.09 -0.09
CA THR A 39 1.06 1.48 -1.49
C THR A 39 1.80 2.77 -1.86
N SER A 40 2.00 3.69 -0.90
CA SER A 40 2.78 4.91 -1.14
C SER A 40 4.25 4.59 -1.30
N ALA A 41 4.82 3.76 -0.42
CA ALA A 41 6.19 3.27 -0.56
C ALA A 41 6.40 2.43 -1.83
N LEU A 42 5.45 1.56 -2.19
CA LEU A 42 5.51 0.83 -3.46
C LEU A 42 5.37 1.75 -4.68
N SER A 43 4.61 2.85 -4.58
CA SER A 43 4.53 3.86 -5.64
C SER A 43 5.88 4.55 -5.85
N HIS A 44 6.61 4.85 -4.77
CA HIS A 44 7.98 5.33 -4.86
C HIS A 44 8.87 4.35 -5.65
N LEU A 45 8.90 3.07 -5.24
CA LEU A 45 9.72 2.06 -5.94
C LEU A 45 9.30 1.89 -7.40
N TYR A 46 8.00 1.88 -7.69
CA TYR A 46 7.48 1.77 -9.04
C TYR A 46 7.91 2.94 -9.95
N THR A 47 7.99 4.16 -9.41
CA THR A 47 8.39 5.36 -10.17
C THR A 47 9.89 5.46 -10.39
N THR A 48 10.69 4.79 -9.56
CA THR A 48 12.16 4.90 -9.56
C THR A 48 12.87 3.65 -10.11
N ASP A 49 12.23 2.48 -10.10
CA ASP A 49 12.76 1.21 -10.62
C ASP A 49 11.99 0.75 -11.88
N VAL A 50 12.58 0.99 -13.05
CA VAL A 50 12.04 0.58 -14.37
C VAL A 50 11.86 -0.94 -14.48
N ARG A 51 12.71 -1.74 -13.81
CA ARG A 51 12.58 -3.20 -13.85
C ARG A 51 11.36 -3.65 -13.05
N LEU A 52 11.14 -3.07 -11.87
CA LEU A 52 9.96 -3.33 -11.06
C LEU A 52 8.67 -2.90 -11.79
N GLN A 53 8.69 -1.73 -12.41
CA GLN A 53 7.60 -1.22 -13.25
C GLN A 53 7.21 -2.23 -14.34
N ASN A 54 8.18 -2.66 -15.17
CA ASN A 54 7.94 -3.65 -16.22
C ASN A 54 7.39 -4.98 -15.67
N GLN A 55 7.85 -5.41 -14.49
CA GLN A 55 7.33 -6.62 -13.86
C GLN A 55 5.87 -6.48 -13.43
N ILE A 56 5.47 -5.32 -12.91
CA ILE A 56 4.11 -5.02 -12.46
C ILE A 56 3.15 -4.83 -13.64
N ASP A 57 3.59 -4.16 -14.70
CA ASP A 57 2.78 -3.88 -15.90
C ASP A 57 2.31 -5.13 -16.63
N THR A 58 3.02 -6.25 -16.44
CA THR A 58 2.66 -7.54 -17.03
C THR A 58 1.76 -8.40 -16.13
N LYS A 59 1.39 -7.92 -14.93
CA LYS A 59 0.59 -8.70 -13.98
C LYS A 59 -0.91 -8.45 -14.15
N THR A 60 -1.69 -9.50 -13.88
CA THR A 60 -3.15 -9.37 -13.75
C THR A 60 -3.53 -8.65 -12.45
N PRO A 61 -4.70 -7.99 -12.37
CA PRO A 61 -5.18 -7.37 -11.13
C PRO A 61 -5.18 -8.33 -9.93
N ARG A 62 -5.59 -9.59 -10.14
CA ARG A 62 -5.56 -10.63 -9.10
C ARG A 62 -4.14 -10.93 -8.60
N THR A 63 -3.16 -10.94 -9.51
CA THR A 63 -1.76 -11.17 -9.13
C THR A 63 -1.22 -9.99 -8.32
N ILE A 64 -1.58 -8.76 -8.70
CA ILE A 64 -1.23 -7.55 -7.94
C ILE A 64 -1.85 -7.61 -6.54
N GLN A 65 -3.12 -7.95 -6.44
CA GLN A 65 -3.83 -8.08 -5.16
C GLN A 65 -3.18 -9.09 -4.21
N LEU A 66 -2.87 -10.28 -4.71
CA LEU A 66 -2.17 -11.31 -3.93
C LEU A 66 -0.76 -10.84 -3.54
N GLY A 67 -0.05 -10.17 -4.45
CA GLY A 67 1.26 -9.57 -4.17
C GLY A 67 1.21 -8.56 -3.03
N LEU A 68 0.22 -7.65 -3.04
CA LEU A 68 0.02 -6.68 -1.96
C LEU A 68 -0.26 -7.37 -0.62
N LEU A 69 -1.09 -8.42 -0.58
CA LEU A 69 -1.32 -9.13 0.68
C LEU A 69 -0.06 -9.85 1.18
N VAL A 70 0.72 -10.43 0.27
CA VAL A 70 2.02 -11.05 0.60
C VAL A 70 2.99 -10.01 1.15
N GLU A 71 3.00 -8.80 0.60
CA GLU A 71 3.82 -7.69 1.06
C GLU A 71 3.50 -7.33 2.51
N VAL A 72 2.21 -7.08 2.80
CA VAL A 72 1.72 -6.78 4.16
C VAL A 72 2.08 -7.91 5.13
N LEU A 73 1.83 -9.16 4.74
CA LEU A 73 2.17 -10.34 5.54
C LEU A 73 3.67 -10.44 5.84
N THR A 74 4.51 -10.16 4.84
CA THR A 74 5.96 -10.24 4.97
C THR A 74 6.44 -9.23 6.00
N PHE A 75 5.96 -7.99 5.90
CA PHE A 75 6.30 -6.96 6.87
C PHE A 75 5.80 -7.28 8.29
N LEU A 76 4.55 -7.70 8.46
CA LEU A 76 4.03 -8.04 9.79
C LEU A 76 4.77 -9.22 10.42
N LYS A 77 5.17 -10.22 9.62
CA LYS A 77 6.04 -11.33 10.08
C LYS A 77 7.42 -10.83 10.47
N TYR A 78 7.98 -9.84 9.76
CA TYR A 78 9.25 -9.21 10.11
C TYR A 78 9.15 -8.46 11.45
N VAL A 79 8.13 -7.61 11.60
CA VAL A 79 7.85 -6.88 12.86
C VAL A 79 7.75 -7.85 14.02
N ARG A 80 6.96 -8.92 13.88
CA ARG A 80 6.84 -9.95 14.91
C ARG A 80 8.19 -10.57 15.31
N ALA A 81 9.04 -10.85 14.33
CA ALA A 81 10.30 -11.53 14.57
C ALA A 81 11.39 -10.61 15.15
N PHE A 82 11.42 -9.34 14.74
CA PHE A 82 12.57 -8.47 14.97
C PHE A 82 12.25 -7.14 15.66
N ARG A 83 10.99 -6.68 15.62
CA ARG A 83 10.54 -5.39 16.14
C ARG A 83 9.19 -5.50 16.85
N ALA A 84 9.07 -6.50 17.72
CA ALA A 84 7.82 -6.77 18.45
C ALA A 84 7.37 -5.59 19.33
N ASP A 85 8.28 -4.66 19.64
CA ASP A 85 8.00 -3.38 20.29
C ASP A 85 7.01 -2.50 19.53
N LEU A 86 6.89 -2.67 18.20
CA LEU A 86 5.96 -1.90 17.36
C LEU A 86 4.53 -2.47 17.33
N ILE A 87 4.32 -3.72 17.78
CA ILE A 87 3.01 -4.38 17.71
C ILE A 87 1.91 -3.60 18.46
N PRO A 88 2.12 -3.14 19.71
CA PRO A 88 1.06 -2.42 20.43
C PRO A 88 0.61 -1.15 19.69
N GLY A 89 1.54 -0.41 19.09
CA GLY A 89 1.23 0.79 18.30
C GLY A 89 0.42 0.48 17.05
N LEU A 90 0.78 -0.60 16.35
CA LEU A 90 0.02 -1.10 15.21
C LEU A 90 -1.40 -1.51 15.63
N GLU A 91 -1.56 -2.27 16.71
CA GLU A 91 -2.87 -2.72 17.18
C GLU A 91 -3.77 -1.54 17.59
N VAL A 92 -3.21 -0.55 18.28
CA VAL A 92 -3.95 0.67 18.66
C VAL A 92 -4.42 1.44 17.42
N LEU A 93 -3.52 1.70 16.47
CA LEU A 93 -3.86 2.43 15.24
C LEU A 93 -4.94 1.69 14.44
N ASN A 94 -4.82 0.37 14.35
CA ASN A 94 -5.69 -0.43 13.50
C ASN A 94 -7.05 -0.76 14.14
N LYS A 95 -7.22 -0.56 15.45
CA LYS A 95 -8.49 -0.79 16.15
C LYS A 95 -9.63 0.12 15.65
N GLU A 96 -9.29 1.27 15.07
CA GLU A 96 -10.26 2.21 14.50
C GLU A 96 -10.69 1.80 13.07
N LEU A 97 -10.02 0.82 12.45
CA LEU A 97 -10.38 0.32 11.13
C LEU A 97 -11.60 -0.61 11.19
N LYS A 98 -12.26 -0.81 10.05
CA LYS A 98 -13.41 -1.72 9.94
C LYS A 98 -12.98 -3.16 9.66
N SER A 99 -11.70 -3.52 9.82
CA SER A 99 -11.19 -4.86 9.51
C SER A 99 -11.53 -5.88 10.59
N PRO A 100 -12.34 -6.92 10.28
CA PRO A 100 -12.60 -8.01 11.21
C PRO A 100 -11.33 -8.82 11.53
N LEU A 101 -10.37 -8.94 10.59
CA LEU A 101 -9.14 -9.71 10.84
C LEU A 101 -8.20 -8.96 11.77
N MET A 102 -8.09 -7.64 11.61
CA MET A 102 -7.20 -6.83 12.44
C MET A 102 -7.75 -6.63 13.86
N HIS A 103 -9.07 -6.78 14.06
CA HIS A 103 -9.66 -6.89 15.40
C HIS A 103 -9.20 -8.13 16.18
N LEU A 104 -8.65 -9.14 15.51
CA LEU A 104 -8.01 -10.30 16.15
C LEU A 104 -6.56 -10.00 16.58
N GLY A 105 -6.10 -8.76 16.41
CA GLY A 105 -4.70 -8.36 16.62
C GLY A 105 -3.79 -8.75 15.44
N VAL A 106 -2.52 -8.36 15.54
CA VAL A 106 -1.54 -8.59 14.47
C VAL A 106 -1.34 -10.09 14.19
N GLU A 107 -1.30 -10.92 15.24
CA GLU A 107 -1.15 -12.38 15.07
C GLU A 107 -2.36 -13.01 14.37
N GLY A 108 -3.57 -12.62 14.75
CA GLY A 108 -4.79 -13.11 14.12
C GLY A 108 -4.86 -12.71 12.65
N TYR A 109 -4.47 -11.47 12.34
CA TYR A 109 -4.34 -11.00 10.97
C TYR A 109 -3.35 -11.85 10.16
N ILE A 110 -2.14 -12.07 10.68
CA ILE A 110 -1.10 -12.88 10.00
C ILE A 110 -1.63 -14.28 9.68
N GLN A 111 -2.26 -14.96 10.64
CA GLN A 111 -2.77 -16.32 10.44
C GLN A 111 -3.84 -16.38 9.33
N MET A 112 -4.79 -15.45 9.36
CA MET A 112 -5.91 -15.43 8.42
C MET A 112 -5.49 -15.00 7.02
N ALA A 113 -4.58 -14.03 6.92
CA ALA A 113 -4.01 -13.62 5.64
C ALA A 113 -3.11 -14.70 5.03
N ASP A 114 -2.31 -15.42 5.83
CA ASP A 114 -1.50 -16.55 5.34
C ASP A 114 -2.39 -17.66 4.75
N LEU A 115 -3.52 -17.96 5.43
CA LEU A 115 -4.52 -18.91 4.93
C LEU A 115 -5.16 -18.43 3.60
N ALA A 116 -5.50 -17.14 3.50
CA ALA A 116 -6.06 -16.56 2.29
C ALA A 116 -5.09 -16.66 1.09
N VAL A 117 -3.81 -16.36 1.32
CA VAL A 117 -2.75 -16.49 0.29
C VAL A 117 -2.58 -17.94 -0.14
N ARG A 118 -2.45 -18.88 0.82
CA ARG A 118 -2.26 -20.32 0.51
C ARG A 118 -3.42 -20.93 -0.25
N SER A 119 -4.64 -20.57 0.13
CA SER A 119 -5.86 -21.05 -0.53
C SER A 119 -6.08 -20.41 -1.91
N LYS A 120 -5.29 -19.39 -2.28
CA LYS A 120 -5.49 -18.56 -3.48
C LYS A 120 -6.93 -18.07 -3.61
N ARG A 121 -7.62 -17.91 -2.48
CA ARG A 121 -9.03 -17.50 -2.44
C ARG A 121 -9.15 -16.15 -3.14
N LEU A 122 -10.28 -15.91 -3.79
CA LEU A 122 -10.62 -14.56 -4.25
C LEU A 122 -10.70 -13.67 -3.00
N ILE A 123 -9.68 -12.84 -2.85
CA ILE A 123 -9.66 -11.78 -1.88
C ILE A 123 -10.54 -10.71 -2.52
N GLY A 124 -11.77 -10.53 -2.06
CA GLY A 124 -12.67 -9.57 -2.69
C GLY A 124 -12.24 -8.14 -2.43
N GLU A 125 -13.16 -7.23 -2.70
CA GLU A 125 -13.14 -5.85 -2.20
C GLU A 125 -13.60 -5.77 -0.73
N SER A 126 -13.29 -6.80 0.08
CA SER A 126 -13.63 -6.78 1.49
C SER A 126 -12.64 -5.92 2.27
N ASN A 127 -13.12 -5.35 3.37
CA ASN A 127 -12.31 -4.67 4.36
C ASN A 127 -11.58 -5.65 5.31
N ASP A 128 -11.65 -6.97 5.05
CA ASP A 128 -11.01 -8.00 5.87
C ASP A 128 -9.52 -7.72 6.03
N PHE A 129 -8.86 -7.25 4.97
CA PHE A 129 -7.42 -7.10 4.92
C PHE A 129 -6.94 -5.69 5.25
N GLN A 130 -7.77 -4.85 5.91
CA GLN A 130 -7.28 -3.52 6.24
C GLN A 130 -6.09 -3.53 7.21
N CYS A 131 -5.06 -2.75 6.88
CA CYS A 131 -3.84 -2.65 7.67
C CYS A 131 -3.17 -1.29 7.49
N ALA A 132 -3.29 -0.43 8.50
CA ALA A 132 -2.61 0.84 8.60
C ALA A 132 -1.24 0.69 9.27
N LEU A 133 -0.29 1.56 8.88
CA LEU A 133 1.05 1.63 9.46
C LEU A 133 1.20 2.89 10.30
N THR A 134 1.80 2.75 11.49
CA THR A 134 2.30 3.89 12.26
C THR A 134 3.48 4.54 11.52
N PRO A 135 3.86 5.78 11.85
CA PRO A 135 5.04 6.42 11.26
C PRO A 135 6.32 5.60 11.42
N GLU A 136 6.55 5.02 12.61
CA GLU A 136 7.72 4.19 12.90
C GLU A 136 7.70 2.88 12.12
N ALA A 137 6.53 2.24 12.02
CA ALA A 137 6.37 1.01 11.26
C ALA A 137 6.54 1.24 9.75
N LEU A 138 6.03 2.35 9.21
CA LEU A 138 6.24 2.71 7.81
C LEU A 138 7.73 2.98 7.53
N THR A 139 8.41 3.70 8.41
CA THR A 139 9.85 3.97 8.28
C THR A 139 10.63 2.65 8.27
N LEU A 140 10.34 1.74 9.19
CA LEU A 140 10.95 0.41 9.22
C LEU A 140 10.67 -0.39 7.94
N TYR A 141 9.43 -0.38 7.45
CA TYR A 141 9.06 -1.05 6.21
C TYR A 141 9.88 -0.54 5.02
N VAL A 142 10.05 0.77 4.91
CA VAL A 142 10.84 1.40 3.86
C VAL A 142 12.32 1.03 3.97
N GLN A 143 12.88 1.04 5.19
CA GLN A 143 14.28 0.70 5.42
C GLN A 143 14.58 -0.77 5.09
N GLU A 144 13.79 -1.68 5.66
CA GLU A 144 14.13 -3.11 5.68
C GLU A 144 13.53 -3.89 4.51
N ILE A 145 12.31 -3.55 4.10
CA ILE A 145 11.59 -4.28 3.05
C ILE A 145 11.78 -3.61 1.68
N CYS A 146 11.67 -2.28 1.62
CA CYS A 146 11.91 -1.54 0.39
C CYS A 146 13.41 -1.32 0.09
N GLY A 147 14.30 -1.57 1.07
CA GLY A 147 15.74 -1.47 0.90
C GLY A 147 16.27 -0.04 0.80
N ILE A 148 15.62 0.92 1.47
CA ILE A 148 16.03 2.33 1.51
C ILE A 148 16.50 2.65 2.95
N PRO A 149 17.73 2.25 3.33
CA PRO A 149 18.19 2.32 4.72
C PRO A 149 18.35 3.74 5.24
N THR A 150 18.45 4.73 4.35
CA THR A 150 18.55 6.15 4.66
C THR A 150 17.21 6.80 4.99
N ALA A 151 16.10 6.05 4.87
CA ALA A 151 14.80 6.60 5.15
C ALA A 151 14.68 7.05 6.61
N THR A 152 14.16 8.25 6.84
CA THR A 152 14.13 8.87 8.17
C THR A 152 12.79 9.51 8.46
N LEU A 153 12.26 9.25 9.65
CA LEU A 153 11.04 9.86 10.14
C LEU A 153 11.33 11.25 10.73
N THR A 154 10.58 12.25 10.28
CA THR A 154 10.57 13.61 10.82
C THR A 154 9.16 13.96 11.28
N SER A 155 9.03 14.50 12.49
CA SER A 155 7.77 14.94 13.10
C SER A 155 7.41 16.40 12.81
N ASP A 156 8.22 17.09 12.01
CA ASP A 156 8.11 18.53 11.79
C ASP A 156 7.29 18.85 10.53
N ALA A 157 7.08 20.15 10.31
CA ALA A 157 6.49 20.68 9.09
C ALA A 157 7.20 20.10 7.86
N ASP A 158 6.42 19.83 6.82
CA ASP A 158 6.87 19.23 5.56
C ASP A 158 8.15 19.90 5.04
N PRO A 159 9.31 19.21 5.08
CA PRO A 159 10.60 19.81 4.73
C PRO A 159 10.77 20.02 3.23
N GLY A 160 9.79 19.64 2.41
CA GLY A 160 9.94 19.53 0.96
C GLY A 160 10.75 18.29 0.56
N GLY A 161 11.00 18.14 -0.74
CA GLY A 161 11.77 17.02 -1.27
C GLY A 161 10.99 15.70 -1.40
N GLN A 162 11.69 14.61 -1.66
CA GLN A 162 11.07 13.31 -1.92
C GLN A 162 10.78 12.55 -0.61
N GLY A 163 9.58 12.02 -0.48
CA GLY A 163 9.23 11.27 0.73
C GLY A 163 7.79 10.78 0.83
N LEU A 164 7.47 10.15 1.94
CA LEU A 164 6.11 9.75 2.31
C LEU A 164 5.55 10.75 3.31
N LEU A 165 4.35 11.27 3.05
CA LEU A 165 3.72 12.31 3.86
C LEU A 165 2.55 11.69 4.63
N GLY A 166 2.56 11.87 5.96
CA GLY A 166 1.48 11.47 6.84
C GLY A 166 0.47 12.59 6.98
N ILE A 167 -0.74 12.36 6.48
CA ILE A 167 -1.83 13.33 6.49
C ILE A 167 -2.63 13.19 7.78
N MET A 168 -2.88 14.33 8.43
CA MET A 168 -3.55 14.39 9.72
C MET A 168 -4.97 14.97 9.60
N SER A 169 -5.88 14.47 10.44
CA SER A 169 -7.19 15.07 10.67
C SER A 169 -7.12 16.35 11.51
N SER A 170 -8.25 17.03 11.71
CA SER A 170 -8.37 18.23 12.57
C SER A 170 -8.01 17.93 14.02
N GLN A 171 -8.19 16.68 14.43
CA GLN A 171 -7.90 16.20 15.78
C GLN A 171 -6.46 15.66 15.92
N ASN A 172 -5.56 15.99 14.97
CA ASN A 172 -4.18 15.53 14.93
C ASN A 172 -4.05 13.99 14.97
N LYS A 173 -4.95 13.29 14.28
CA LYS A 173 -4.83 11.84 14.06
C LYS A 173 -4.32 11.56 12.65
N LEU A 174 -3.39 10.62 12.52
CA LEU A 174 -2.94 10.13 11.21
C LEU A 174 -4.11 9.41 10.53
N VAL A 175 -4.49 9.87 9.34
CA VAL A 175 -5.60 9.30 8.56
C VAL A 175 -5.16 8.71 7.24
N HIS A 176 -4.03 9.16 6.68
CA HIS A 176 -3.59 8.71 5.36
C HIS A 176 -2.09 8.89 5.13
N TRP A 177 -1.55 8.11 4.19
CA TRP A 177 -0.18 8.24 3.69
C TRP A 177 -0.21 8.50 2.19
N VAL A 178 0.62 9.44 1.72
CA VAL A 178 0.84 9.71 0.30
C VAL A 178 2.34 9.75 -0.01
N TYR A 179 2.71 9.52 -1.26
CA TYR A 179 4.10 9.66 -1.72
C TYR A 179 4.29 10.96 -2.50
N ARG A 180 5.39 11.67 -2.28
CA ARG A 180 5.80 12.83 -3.07
C ARG A 180 7.13 12.57 -3.76
N ASP A 181 7.19 12.80 -5.08
CA ASP A 181 8.43 12.68 -5.85
C ASP A 181 9.31 13.94 -5.76
N GLY A 182 10.54 13.86 -6.29
CA GLY A 182 11.47 14.99 -6.31
C GLY A 182 11.03 16.18 -7.17
N GLY A 183 10.03 16.01 -8.04
CA GLY A 183 9.40 17.07 -8.81
C GLY A 183 8.24 17.75 -8.07
N GLY A 184 7.90 17.28 -6.86
CA GLY A 184 6.79 17.80 -6.06
C GLY A 184 5.42 17.20 -6.41
N ASN A 185 5.36 16.20 -7.29
CA ASN A 185 4.09 15.52 -7.59
C ASN A 185 3.70 14.61 -6.44
N VAL A 186 2.43 14.65 -6.05
CA VAL A 186 1.87 13.82 -4.98
C VAL A 186 1.10 12.65 -5.57
N TYR A 187 1.43 11.44 -5.14
CA TYR A 187 0.84 10.19 -5.57
C TYR A 187 -0.12 9.73 -4.48
N ASN A 188 -1.42 9.85 -4.77
CA ASN A 188 -2.50 9.40 -3.90
C ASN A 188 -3.43 8.47 -4.69
N TRP A 189 -3.69 7.25 -4.19
CA TRP A 189 -4.60 6.28 -4.82
C TRP A 189 -4.50 6.23 -6.34
N GLY A 190 -3.29 6.04 -6.84
CA GLY A 190 -3.08 5.91 -8.27
C GLY A 190 -3.36 7.17 -9.11
N LYS A 191 -3.76 8.29 -8.50
CA LYS A 191 -3.79 9.62 -9.10
C LYS A 191 -2.48 10.33 -8.83
N VAL A 192 -2.06 11.17 -9.77
CA VAL A 192 -1.02 12.18 -9.56
C VAL A 192 -1.74 13.49 -9.31
N MET A 193 -1.41 14.16 -8.22
CA MET A 193 -1.90 15.49 -7.89
C MET A 193 -0.71 16.45 -7.91
N SER A 194 -0.96 17.68 -8.34
CA SER A 194 0.05 18.74 -8.22
C SER A 194 0.23 19.14 -6.75
N SER A 195 1.35 19.77 -6.41
CA SER A 195 1.65 20.21 -5.03
C SER A 195 0.65 21.23 -4.45
N VAL A 196 -0.22 21.80 -5.30
CA VAL A 196 -1.28 22.73 -4.91
C VAL A 196 -2.65 22.05 -4.75
N GLU A 197 -2.78 20.82 -5.25
CA GLU A 197 -3.95 19.97 -5.09
C GLU A 197 -3.65 18.96 -3.98
N TRP A 198 -3.99 19.32 -2.74
CA TRP A 198 -3.98 18.34 -1.67
C TRP A 198 -5.20 17.43 -1.81
N PRO A 199 -5.09 16.13 -1.43
CA PRO A 199 -6.26 15.29 -1.32
C PRO A 199 -7.28 15.99 -0.41
N ILE A 200 -8.50 16.16 -0.91
CA ILE A 200 -9.65 16.58 -0.11
C ILE A 200 -10.46 15.33 0.26
N ASP A 201 -11.22 15.41 1.35
CA ASP A 201 -11.94 14.27 1.94
C ASP A 201 -12.87 13.54 0.94
N ASP A 202 -13.42 14.25 -0.05
CA ASP A 202 -14.28 13.67 -1.08
C ASP A 202 -13.52 12.76 -2.07
N ASP A 203 -12.26 13.06 -2.40
CA ASP A 203 -11.38 12.18 -3.18
C ASP A 203 -10.85 11.00 -2.36
N CYS A 204 -10.98 11.17 -1.04
CA CYS A 204 -10.72 10.33 0.12
C CYS A 204 -11.10 8.83 0.04
N GLY A 205 -12.36 8.63 -0.33
CA GLY A 205 -13.13 7.47 0.14
C GLY A 205 -13.20 7.30 1.67
N LEU A 206 -12.61 8.20 2.46
CA LEU A 206 -12.45 8.08 3.91
C LEU A 206 -13.65 8.64 4.68
N GLN A 207 -14.41 9.59 4.11
CA GLN A 207 -15.56 10.23 4.78
C GLN A 207 -15.19 10.80 6.16
N VAL A 208 -13.97 11.33 6.30
CA VAL A 208 -13.46 11.91 7.54
C VAL A 208 -13.36 13.42 7.36
N GLU A 209 -14.27 14.17 8.01
CA GLU A 209 -14.28 15.63 7.99
C GLU A 209 -12.87 16.20 8.24
N GLY A 210 -12.25 16.67 7.16
CA GLY A 210 -11.03 17.46 7.15
C GLY A 210 -9.73 16.65 7.06
N LEU A 211 -9.10 16.72 5.89
CA LEU A 211 -7.65 16.61 5.78
C LEU A 211 -7.09 18.01 6.07
N HIS A 212 -6.30 18.15 7.13
CA HIS A 212 -5.93 19.48 7.64
C HIS A 212 -4.49 19.89 7.33
N HIS A 213 -3.53 18.96 7.45
CA HIS A 213 -2.12 19.25 7.25
C HIS A 213 -1.27 17.97 7.17
N VAL A 214 -0.02 18.12 6.73
CA VAL A 214 1.04 17.12 6.91
C VAL A 214 1.56 17.22 8.33
N GLY A 215 1.47 16.14 9.10
CA GLY A 215 1.95 16.09 10.49
C GLY A 215 3.20 15.25 10.71
N CYS A 216 3.56 14.42 9.73
CA CYS A 216 4.84 13.69 9.75
C CYS A 216 5.29 13.36 8.33
N HIS A 217 6.58 13.05 8.19
CA HIS A 217 7.21 12.78 6.91
C HIS A 217 8.29 11.71 7.03
N VAL A 218 8.31 10.75 6.11
CA VAL A 218 9.40 9.78 5.94
C VAL A 218 10.22 10.22 4.73
N SER A 219 11.39 10.79 4.99
CA SER A 219 12.36 11.15 3.96
C SER A 219 12.90 9.91 3.28
N LEU A 220 13.11 9.95 1.95
CA LEU A 220 13.62 8.82 1.15
C LEU A 220 14.97 9.10 0.49
N VAL A 221 15.68 10.14 0.95
CA VAL A 221 16.97 10.62 0.40
C VAL A 221 18.05 9.56 0.51
#